data_AF-A0A535XR86-F1
#
_entry.id   AF-A0A535XR86-F1
#
_cell.length_a   1.000
_cell.length_b   1.000
_cell.length_c   1.000
_cell.angle_alpha   90.00
_cell.angle_beta   90.00
_cell.angle_gamma   90.00
#
_symmetry.space_group_name_H-M   'P 1'
#
loop_
_entity.id
_entity.type
_entity.pdbx_description
1 polymer ?
#
loop_
_entity_poly.entity_id
_entity_poly.type
_entity_poly.pdbx_seq_one_letter_code
_entity_poly.pdbx_strand_id
1 'polypeptide(L)'
;MDSTIVELLLLELLLVAVLAVLSASEAALHTIRRPQLIEELAARGRRGRRAGTMGRKAVEYLASIQIAEFLIVFAFSGISAAYIAPRLSDLLRFIFGPGAPVVRDVAAVAVTVAALCLVAVLFGIFVPRTIGARHAQTVLLILVWPLELFSWLLRPLVAVLFTLTRLLTRPFGGNPQSSALVTEDEIKSLVEAGQAQGVVQEREQRMIASIFAIAEKP
;
A
#
# COMPACT_ATOMS: atom_id res chain seq x y z
N MET A 1 12.46 7.61 -36.52
CA MET A 1 11.17 7.19 -35.92
C MET A 1 11.33 7.12 -34.41
N ASP A 2 11.89 8.17 -33.76
CA ASP A 2 12.66 7.93 -32.52
C ASP A 2 12.35 8.86 -31.34
N SER A 3 11.77 10.05 -31.52
CA SER A 3 11.48 10.94 -30.38
C SER A 3 10.31 10.43 -29.52
N THR A 4 9.24 9.96 -30.14
CA THR A 4 8.02 9.52 -29.42
C THR A 4 8.21 8.24 -28.62
N ILE A 5 9.06 7.31 -29.08
CA ILE A 5 9.35 6.07 -28.32
C ILE A 5 10.21 6.40 -27.11
N VAL A 6 11.21 7.26 -27.27
CA VAL A 6 12.06 7.71 -26.15
C VAL A 6 11.22 8.45 -25.11
N GLU A 7 10.30 9.32 -25.53
CA GLU A 7 9.35 9.99 -24.63
C GLU A 7 8.46 9.00 -23.85
N LEU A 8 7.94 7.96 -24.50
CA LEU A 8 7.12 6.94 -23.85
C LEU A 8 7.92 6.09 -22.86
N LEU A 9 9.16 5.73 -23.19
CA LEU A 9 10.04 5.00 -22.27
C LEU A 9 10.45 5.85 -21.06
N LEU A 10 10.71 7.14 -21.28
CA LEU A 10 10.98 8.08 -20.19
C LEU A 10 9.74 8.26 -19.28
N LEU A 11 8.55 8.30 -19.87
CA LEU A 11 7.30 8.34 -19.12
C LEU A 11 7.10 7.08 -18.29
N GLU A 12 7.33 5.89 -18.85
CA GLU A 12 7.25 4.62 -18.10
C GLU A 12 8.28 4.54 -16.98
N LEU A 13 9.52 4.97 -17.23
CA LEU A 13 10.55 5.04 -16.20
C LEU A 13 10.13 5.98 -15.07
N LEU A 14 9.53 7.13 -15.40
CA LEU A 14 8.98 8.06 -14.42
C LEU A 14 7.84 7.40 -13.63
N LEU A 15 6.93 6.68 -14.28
CA LEU A 15 5.86 5.93 -13.62
C LEU A 15 6.41 4.91 -12.63
N VAL A 16 7.42 4.12 -13.02
CA VAL A 16 8.08 3.15 -12.13
C VAL A 16 8.79 3.85 -10.96
N ALA A 17 9.41 5.01 -11.19
CA ALA A 17 10.05 5.79 -10.12
C ALA A 17 9.03 6.33 -9.12
N VAL A 18 7.89 6.87 -9.58
CA VAL A 18 6.81 7.32 -8.69
C VAL A 18 6.21 6.12 -7.94
N LEU A 19 6.00 5.00 -8.63
CA LEU A 19 5.55 3.74 -8.01
C LEU A 19 6.50 3.30 -6.89
N ALA A 20 7.82 3.34 -7.13
CA ALA A 20 8.83 3.00 -6.14
C ALA A 20 8.75 3.87 -4.88
N VAL A 21 8.60 5.18 -5.06
CA VAL A 21 8.49 6.13 -3.94
C VAL A 21 7.22 5.87 -3.13
N LEU A 22 6.09 5.63 -3.81
CA LEU A 22 4.82 5.31 -3.16
C LEU A 22 4.88 3.98 -2.42
N SER A 23 5.47 2.95 -3.01
CA SER A 23 5.55 1.63 -2.41
C SER A 23 6.52 1.55 -1.23
N ALA A 24 7.64 2.27 -1.30
CA ALA A 24 8.51 2.45 -0.14
C ALA A 24 7.78 3.17 1.01
N SER A 25 6.96 4.17 0.68
CA SER A 25 6.16 4.91 1.65
C SER A 25 5.07 4.06 2.30
N GLU A 26 4.40 3.22 1.52
CA GLU A 26 3.40 2.26 2.00
C GLU A 26 4.01 1.34 3.07
N ALA A 27 5.14 0.72 2.74
CA ALA A 27 5.86 -0.16 3.66
C ALA A 27 6.33 0.57 4.92
N ALA A 28 6.89 1.79 4.78
CA ALA A 28 7.29 2.62 5.90
C ALA A 28 6.11 2.95 6.83
N LEU A 29 4.94 3.25 6.26
CA LEU A 29 3.74 3.59 7.01
C LEU A 29 3.16 2.38 7.75
N HIS A 30 3.24 1.18 7.17
CA HIS A 30 2.89 -0.05 7.87
C HIS A 30 3.79 -0.29 9.09
N THR A 31 5.08 -0.04 8.98
CA THR A 31 6.04 -0.19 10.09
C THR A 31 5.79 0.82 11.21
N ILE A 32 5.48 2.08 10.87
CA ILE A 32 5.37 3.20 11.84
C ILE A 32 4.04 3.25 12.60
N ARG A 33 3.04 2.43 12.27
CA ARG A 33 1.75 2.35 12.99
C ARG A 33 1.87 2.08 14.50
N ARG A 34 3.04 1.63 14.99
CA ARG A 34 3.30 1.40 16.41
C ARG A 34 3.35 2.74 17.17
N PRO A 35 2.58 2.93 18.26
CA PRO A 35 2.50 4.20 18.99
C PRO A 35 3.86 4.79 19.38
N GLN A 36 4.79 3.95 19.84
CA GLN A 36 6.15 4.34 20.22
C GLN A 36 6.91 5.03 19.06
N LEU A 37 6.85 4.48 17.84
CA LEU A 37 7.54 5.03 16.68
C LEU A 37 6.91 6.34 16.20
N ILE A 38 5.61 6.51 16.38
CA ILE A 38 4.88 7.74 16.08
C ILE A 38 5.38 8.88 16.97
N GLU A 39 5.57 8.61 18.26
CA GLU A 39 6.07 9.59 19.24
C GLU A 39 7.52 9.97 18.96
N GLU A 40 8.38 8.98 18.68
CA GLU A 40 9.78 9.22 18.26
C GLU A 40 9.87 10.12 17.03
N LEU A 41 9.04 9.87 16.01
CA LEU A 41 8.98 10.74 14.83
C LEU A 41 8.48 12.13 15.21
N ALA A 42 7.44 12.23 16.04
CA ALA A 42 6.88 13.52 16.42
C ALA A 42 7.89 14.44 17.13
N ALA A 43 8.89 13.86 17.82
CA ALA A 43 9.99 14.59 18.42
C ALA A 43 10.97 15.20 17.39
N ARG A 44 11.01 14.73 16.14
CA ARG A 44 11.97 15.16 15.09
C ARG A 44 11.53 16.43 14.33
N GLY A 45 11.12 17.46 15.06
CA GLY A 45 10.81 18.79 14.50
C GLY A 45 9.52 18.84 13.66
N ARG A 46 9.41 19.80 12.73
CA ARG A 46 8.18 20.04 11.94
C ARG A 46 7.82 18.86 11.03
N ARG A 47 8.81 18.31 10.31
CA ARG A 47 8.60 17.13 9.43
C ARG A 47 8.24 15.89 10.26
N GLY A 48 8.93 15.70 11.38
CA GLY A 48 8.66 14.60 12.30
C GLY A 48 7.25 14.59 12.87
N ARG A 49 6.76 15.73 13.38
CA ARG A 49 5.36 15.87 13.83
C ARG A 49 4.36 15.46 12.75
N ARG A 50 4.65 15.82 11.51
CA ARG A 50 3.79 15.54 10.38
C ARG A 50 3.84 14.06 9.96
N ALA A 51 5.02 13.46 9.92
CA ALA A 51 5.18 12.02 9.72
C ALA A 51 4.46 11.21 10.82
N GLY A 52 4.53 11.67 12.08
CA GLY A 52 3.77 11.08 13.18
C GLY A 52 2.25 11.19 12.97
N THR A 53 1.75 12.32 12.43
CA THR A 53 0.31 12.41 12.07
C THR A 53 -0.08 11.45 10.96
N MET A 54 0.81 11.18 9.99
CA MET A 54 0.56 10.19 8.95
C MET A 54 0.47 8.78 9.55
N GLY A 55 1.36 8.44 10.48
CA GLY A 55 1.30 7.17 11.22
C GLY A 55 -0.01 6.99 11.98
N ARG A 56 -0.51 8.04 12.65
CA ARG A 56 -1.82 8.01 13.33
C ARG A 56 -2.99 7.84 12.37
N LYS A 57 -2.91 8.45 11.19
CA LYS A 57 -3.95 8.39 10.15
C LYS A 57 -3.59 7.38 9.05
N ALA A 58 -2.84 6.33 9.38
CA ALA A 58 -2.24 5.48 8.36
C ALA A 58 -3.27 4.83 7.43
N VAL A 59 -4.49 4.58 7.89
CA VAL A 59 -5.56 4.02 7.05
C VAL A 59 -5.91 4.94 5.86
N GLU A 60 -6.06 6.24 6.10
CA GLU A 60 -6.40 7.23 5.06
C GLU A 60 -5.26 7.38 4.03
N TYR A 61 -4.02 7.45 4.54
CA TYR A 61 -2.82 7.57 3.71
C TYR A 61 -2.56 6.30 2.89
N LEU A 62 -2.69 5.11 3.50
CA LEU A 62 -2.54 3.85 2.78
C LEU A 62 -3.58 3.71 1.66
N ALA A 63 -4.85 4.04 1.93
CA ALA A 63 -5.88 3.99 0.90
C ALA A 63 -5.53 4.90 -0.29
N SER A 64 -5.03 6.11 -0.01
CA SER A 64 -4.59 7.05 -1.06
C SER A 64 -3.40 6.49 -1.86
N ILE A 65 -2.39 5.95 -1.17
CA ILE A 65 -1.20 5.38 -1.80
C ILE A 65 -1.59 4.19 -2.69
N GLN A 66 -2.41 3.27 -2.19
CA GLN A 66 -2.84 2.08 -2.94
C GLN A 66 -3.60 2.45 -4.21
N ILE A 67 -4.51 3.42 -4.15
CA ILE A 67 -5.21 3.91 -5.35
C ILE A 67 -4.23 4.50 -6.35
N ALA A 68 -3.26 5.30 -5.88
CA ALA A 68 -2.22 5.85 -6.74
C ALA A 68 -1.40 4.75 -7.43
N GLU A 69 -0.96 3.75 -6.67
CA GLU A 69 -0.22 2.59 -7.18
C GLU A 69 -1.03 1.85 -8.25
N PHE A 70 -2.31 1.57 -8.00
CA PHE A 70 -3.17 0.95 -9.00
C PHE A 70 -3.26 1.79 -10.27
N LEU A 71 -3.54 3.09 -10.17
CA LEU A 71 -3.62 3.98 -11.34
C LEU A 71 -2.32 3.99 -12.14
N ILE A 72 -1.17 4.02 -11.47
CA ILE A 72 0.15 3.99 -12.10
C ILE A 72 0.39 2.65 -12.82
N VAL A 73 0.10 1.53 -12.16
CA VAL A 73 0.27 0.18 -12.76
C VAL A 73 -0.68 0.00 -13.95
N PHE A 74 -1.92 0.49 -13.87
CA PHE A 74 -2.87 0.45 -14.99
C PHE A 74 -2.39 1.32 -16.15
N ALA A 75 -1.92 2.55 -15.88
CA ALA A 75 -1.38 3.43 -16.92
C ALA A 75 -0.15 2.81 -17.58
N PHE A 76 0.79 2.28 -16.79
CA PHE A 76 1.97 1.57 -17.26
C PHE A 76 1.60 0.40 -18.17
N SER A 77 0.71 -0.50 -17.70
CA SER A 77 0.25 -1.66 -18.47
C SER A 77 -0.42 -1.25 -19.79
N GLY A 78 -1.28 -0.22 -19.75
CA GLY A 78 -1.96 0.30 -20.94
C GLY A 78 -0.99 0.89 -21.97
N ILE A 79 -0.02 1.69 -21.53
CA ILE A 79 1.01 2.29 -22.41
C ILE A 79 1.90 1.20 -23.01
N SER A 80 2.40 0.29 -22.17
CA SER A 80 3.21 -0.85 -22.59
C SER A 80 2.49 -1.70 -23.63
N ALA A 81 1.23 -2.07 -23.39
CA ALA A 81 0.45 -2.90 -24.30
C ALA A 81 0.11 -2.19 -25.62
N ALA A 82 -0.26 -0.90 -25.58
CA ALA A 82 -0.70 -0.18 -26.77
C ALA A 82 0.45 0.27 -27.69
N TYR A 83 1.60 0.62 -27.12
CA TYR A 83 2.65 1.32 -27.87
C TYR A 83 4.01 0.62 -27.91
N ILE A 84 4.34 -0.18 -26.90
CA ILE A 84 5.67 -0.81 -26.78
C ILE A 84 5.63 -2.24 -27.27
N ALA A 85 4.65 -3.02 -26.81
CA ALA A 85 4.56 -4.44 -27.11
C ALA A 85 4.42 -4.77 -28.61
N PRO A 86 3.64 -4.03 -29.44
CA PRO A 86 3.59 -4.28 -30.89
C PRO A 86 4.95 -4.05 -31.57
N ARG A 87 5.64 -2.97 -31.19
CA ARG A 87 6.95 -2.62 -31.78
C ARG A 87 8.04 -3.59 -31.37
N LEU A 88 8.03 -4.06 -30.12
CA LEU A 88 8.96 -5.09 -29.67
C LEU A 88 8.68 -6.43 -30.37
N SER A 89 7.41 -6.74 -30.64
CA SER A 89 7.01 -7.92 -31.41
C SER A 89 7.51 -7.84 -32.86
N ASP A 90 7.47 -6.66 -33.48
CA ASP A 90 8.03 -6.43 -34.83
C ASP A 90 9.56 -6.56 -34.84
N LEU A 91 10.25 -6.09 -33.81
CA LEU A 91 11.70 -6.27 -33.65
C LEU A 91 12.05 -7.77 -33.48
N LEU A 92 11.28 -8.50 -32.67
CA LEU A 92 11.47 -9.93 -32.47
C LEU A 92 11.20 -10.72 -33.76
N ARG A 93 10.20 -10.32 -34.57
CA ARG A 93 9.95 -10.88 -35.91
C ARG A 93 11.12 -10.67 -36.85
N PHE A 94 11.73 -9.48 -36.82
CA PHE A 94 12.90 -9.17 -37.62
C PHE A 94 14.11 -10.03 -37.25
N ILE A 95 14.32 -10.28 -35.95
CA ILE A 95 15.48 -11.02 -35.44
C ILE A 95 15.30 -12.55 -35.56
N PHE A 96 14.12 -13.07 -35.20
CA PHE A 96 13.88 -14.52 -35.05
C PHE A 96 13.08 -15.15 -36.21
N GLY A 97 12.60 -14.34 -37.16
CA GLY A 97 11.84 -14.79 -38.32
C GLY A 97 10.36 -15.12 -38.05
N PRO A 98 9.52 -15.30 -39.10
CA PRO A 98 8.06 -15.41 -38.97
C PRO A 98 7.55 -16.67 -38.26
N GLY A 99 8.39 -17.70 -38.11
CA GLY A 99 8.01 -19.03 -37.63
C GLY A 99 8.19 -19.26 -36.12
N ALA A 100 8.74 -18.30 -35.38
CA ALA A 100 8.92 -18.47 -33.94
C ALA A 100 7.55 -18.49 -33.21
N PRO A 101 7.34 -19.36 -32.20
CA PRO A 101 6.07 -19.42 -31.45
C PRO A 101 5.74 -18.11 -30.72
N VAL A 102 6.76 -17.29 -30.46
CA VAL A 102 6.67 -15.93 -29.91
C VAL A 102 6.04 -14.94 -30.91
N VAL A 103 5.77 -15.33 -32.16
CA VAL A 103 5.40 -14.44 -33.27
C VAL A 103 3.88 -14.33 -33.49
N ARG A 104 3.07 -15.13 -32.79
CA ARG A 104 1.61 -14.90 -32.76
C ARG A 104 1.34 -13.56 -32.07
N ASP A 105 0.72 -12.60 -32.78
CA ASP A 105 0.58 -11.20 -32.35
C ASP A 105 0.15 -11.06 -30.88
N VAL A 106 -0.84 -11.83 -30.45
CA VAL A 106 -1.37 -11.77 -29.08
C VAL A 106 -0.41 -12.37 -28.05
N ALA A 107 0.25 -13.49 -28.36
CA ALA A 107 1.19 -14.15 -27.45
C ALA A 107 2.48 -13.33 -27.28
N ALA A 108 2.97 -12.74 -28.38
CA ALA A 108 4.13 -11.84 -28.41
C ALA A 108 3.92 -10.63 -27.48
N VAL A 109 2.77 -9.98 -27.64
CA VAL A 109 2.37 -8.81 -26.86
C VAL A 109 2.20 -9.19 -25.39
N ALA A 110 1.49 -10.28 -25.08
CA ALA A 110 1.28 -10.72 -23.71
C ALA A 110 2.59 -11.04 -22.98
N VAL A 111 3.51 -11.77 -23.62
CA VAL A 111 4.82 -12.11 -23.03
C VAL A 111 5.67 -10.85 -22.81
N THR A 112 5.65 -9.92 -23.77
CA THR A 112 6.39 -8.66 -23.67
C THR A 112 5.87 -7.79 -22.53
N VAL A 113 4.55 -7.58 -22.46
CA VAL A 113 3.92 -6.81 -21.38
C VAL A 113 4.16 -7.50 -20.03
N ALA A 114 4.05 -8.82 -19.95
CA ALA A 114 4.33 -9.56 -18.73
C ALA A 114 5.78 -9.38 -18.26
N ALA A 115 6.76 -9.43 -19.17
CA ALA A 115 8.16 -9.20 -18.85
C ALA A 115 8.41 -7.76 -18.36
N LEU A 116 7.88 -6.75 -19.06
CA LEU A 116 7.98 -5.34 -18.66
C LEU A 116 7.33 -5.09 -17.30
N CYS A 117 6.12 -5.63 -17.09
CA CYS A 117 5.42 -5.55 -15.81
C CYS A 117 6.21 -6.25 -14.69
N LEU A 118 6.85 -7.39 -14.94
CA LEU A 118 7.66 -8.07 -13.93
C LEU A 118 8.84 -7.21 -13.49
N VAL A 119 9.52 -6.56 -14.42
CA VAL A 119 10.60 -5.60 -14.11
C VAL A 119 10.04 -4.40 -13.33
N ALA A 120 8.95 -3.80 -13.79
CA ALA A 120 8.32 -2.66 -13.13
C ALA A 120 7.84 -2.99 -11.71
N VAL A 121 7.30 -4.18 -11.48
CA VAL A 121 6.86 -4.64 -10.16
C VAL A 121 8.06 -4.94 -9.26
N LEU A 122 9.13 -5.53 -9.79
CA LEU A 122 10.34 -5.80 -8.99
C LEU A 122 10.97 -4.50 -8.49
N PHE A 123 11.23 -3.56 -9.39
CA PHE A 123 11.92 -2.30 -9.08
C PHE A 123 10.99 -1.21 -8.54
N GLY A 124 9.71 -1.25 -8.87
CA GLY A 124 8.70 -0.30 -8.42
C GLY A 124 7.99 -0.71 -7.12
N ILE A 125 7.95 -2.00 -6.78
CA ILE A 125 7.19 -2.47 -5.61
C ILE A 125 8.07 -3.27 -4.65
N PHE A 126 8.59 -4.42 -5.07
CA PHE A 126 9.25 -5.35 -4.13
C PHE A 126 10.52 -4.78 -3.51
N VAL A 127 11.44 -4.27 -4.33
CA VAL A 127 12.70 -3.67 -3.84
C VAL A 127 12.42 -2.44 -2.99
N PRO A 128 11.60 -1.46 -3.44
CA PRO A 128 11.28 -0.27 -2.64
C PRO A 128 10.57 -0.59 -1.32
N ARG A 129 9.62 -1.54 -1.31
CA ARG A 129 8.96 -1.97 -0.06
C ARG A 129 9.96 -2.53 0.94
N THR A 130 10.92 -3.33 0.48
CA THR A 130 11.98 -3.87 1.34
C THR A 130 12.83 -2.76 1.95
N ILE A 131 13.19 -1.75 1.16
CA ILE A 131 13.95 -0.59 1.62
C ILE A 131 13.12 0.25 2.59
N GLY A 132 11.84 0.50 2.25
CA GLY A 132 10.88 1.28 3.03
C GLY A 132 10.62 0.69 4.41
N ALA A 133 10.44 -0.63 4.50
CA ALA A 133 10.27 -1.33 5.78
C ALA A 133 11.53 -1.23 6.66
N ARG A 134 12.72 -1.32 6.07
CA ARG A 134 14.00 -1.23 6.81
C ARG A 134 14.32 0.18 7.27
N HIS A 135 13.97 1.20 6.49
CA HIS A 135 14.32 2.60 6.75
C HIS A 135 13.09 3.49 6.96
N ALA A 136 12.07 2.95 7.62
CA ALA A 136 10.73 3.54 7.69
C ALA A 136 10.72 5.01 8.16
N GLN A 137 11.46 5.33 9.24
CA GLN A 137 11.52 6.70 9.76
C GLN A 137 12.13 7.68 8.75
N THR A 138 13.25 7.31 8.14
CA THR A 138 13.95 8.16 7.17
C THR A 138 13.11 8.39 5.92
N VAL A 139 12.50 7.32 5.39
CA VAL A 139 11.63 7.39 4.21
C VAL A 139 10.45 8.32 4.47
N LEU A 140 9.75 8.19 5.59
CA LEU A 140 8.62 9.06 5.91
C LEU A 140 9.03 10.51 6.19
N LEU A 141 10.21 10.74 6.79
CA LEU A 141 10.71 12.10 7.02
C LEU A 141 11.07 12.84 5.72
N ILE A 142 11.61 12.12 4.73
CA ILE A 142 11.97 12.67 3.41
C ILE A 142 10.70 12.89 2.59
N LEU A 143 9.80 11.91 2.56
CA LEU A 143 8.64 11.87 1.68
C LEU A 143 7.38 12.49 2.28
N VAL A 144 7.46 13.06 3.48
CA VAL A 144 6.30 13.63 4.19
C VAL A 144 5.51 14.62 3.33
N TRP A 145 6.19 15.54 2.65
CA TRP A 145 5.50 16.57 1.86
C TRP A 145 4.95 16.04 0.53
N PRO A 146 5.73 15.27 -0.26
CA PRO A 146 5.19 14.58 -1.43
C PRO A 146 3.94 13.74 -1.12
N LEU A 147 3.98 12.94 -0.06
CA LEU A 147 2.85 12.08 0.33
C LEU A 147 1.63 12.89 0.73
N GLU A 148 1.82 14.02 1.42
CA GLU A 148 0.72 14.91 1.75
C GLU A 148 0.02 15.48 0.54
N LEU A 149 0.79 15.89 -0.47
CA LEU A 149 0.25 16.40 -1.72
C LEU A 149 -0.55 15.31 -2.46
N PHE A 150 0.01 14.11 -2.57
CA PHE A 150 -0.68 12.97 -3.20
C PHE A 150 -1.95 12.58 -2.46
N SER A 151 -1.89 12.47 -1.13
CA SER A 151 -3.08 12.15 -0.32
C SER A 151 -4.13 13.24 -0.39
N TRP A 152 -3.74 14.52 -0.47
CA TRP A 152 -4.69 15.61 -0.66
C TRP A 152 -5.37 15.54 -2.04
N LEU A 153 -4.61 15.26 -3.10
CA LEU A 153 -5.13 15.14 -4.47
C LEU A 153 -6.08 13.95 -4.63
N LEU A 154 -5.78 12.82 -4.00
CA LEU A 154 -6.57 11.59 -4.08
C LEU A 154 -7.68 11.50 -3.04
N ARG A 155 -7.71 12.43 -2.07
CA ARG A 155 -8.74 12.50 -1.03
C ARG A 155 -10.19 12.43 -1.55
N PRO A 156 -10.60 13.18 -2.59
CA PRO A 156 -11.97 13.08 -3.10
C PRO A 156 -12.28 11.67 -3.64
N LEU A 157 -11.34 11.06 -4.35
CA LEU A 157 -11.50 9.71 -4.89
C LEU A 157 -11.60 8.66 -3.78
N VAL A 158 -10.74 8.76 -2.76
CA VAL A 158 -10.80 7.93 -1.55
C VAL A 158 -12.16 8.07 -0.86
N ALA A 159 -12.67 9.29 -0.70
CA ALA A 159 -13.96 9.52 -0.04
C ALA A 159 -15.13 8.86 -0.79
N VAL A 160 -15.14 8.93 -2.13
CA VAL A 160 -16.12 8.24 -2.97
C VAL A 160 -16.04 6.73 -2.76
N LEU A 161 -14.84 6.15 -2.83
CA LEU A 161 -14.66 4.71 -2.62
C LEU A 161 -15.09 4.27 -1.23
N PHE A 162 -14.72 4.98 -0.17
CA PHE A 162 -15.18 4.66 1.19
C PHE A 162 -16.70 4.73 1.33
N THR A 163 -17.35 5.67 0.64
CA THR A 163 -18.81 5.80 0.63
C THR A 163 -19.45 4.62 -0.07
N LEU A 164 -18.91 4.22 -1.22
CA LEU A 164 -19.36 3.03 -1.96
C LEU A 164 -19.14 1.75 -1.15
N THR A 165 -17.97 1.59 -0.52
CA THR A 165 -17.70 0.46 0.37
C THR A 165 -18.72 0.42 1.50
N ARG A 166 -18.98 1.53 2.20
CA ARG A 166 -20.00 1.62 3.26
C ARG A 166 -21.37 1.21 2.75
N LEU A 167 -21.78 1.68 1.58
CA LEU A 167 -23.08 1.38 0.99
C LEU A 167 -23.21 -0.12 0.67
N LEU A 168 -22.16 -0.72 0.11
CA LEU A 168 -22.13 -2.12 -0.29
C LEU A 168 -21.94 -3.08 0.89
N THR A 169 -21.27 -2.66 1.97
CA THR A 169 -21.06 -3.51 3.18
C THR A 169 -22.19 -3.40 4.19
N ARG A 170 -23.00 -2.34 4.14
CA ARG A 170 -24.18 -2.15 5.01
C ARG A 170 -25.13 -3.37 5.06
N PRO A 171 -25.49 -4.03 3.95
CA PRO A 171 -26.32 -5.23 4.00
C PRO A 171 -25.64 -6.45 4.65
N PHE A 172 -24.32 -6.46 4.77
CA PHE A 172 -23.53 -7.55 5.36
C PHE A 172 -23.14 -7.28 6.82
N GLY A 173 -23.68 -6.24 7.45
CA GLY A 173 -23.36 -5.89 8.85
C GLY A 173 -21.98 -5.24 9.04
N GLY A 174 -21.29 -4.87 7.96
CA GLY A 174 -19.97 -4.22 8.06
C GLY A 174 -20.10 -2.78 8.52
N ASN A 175 -19.65 -2.49 9.76
CA ASN A 175 -19.48 -1.13 10.26
C ASN A 175 -18.00 -0.72 10.17
N PRO A 176 -17.55 -0.04 9.09
CA PRO A 176 -16.13 0.23 8.82
C PRO A 176 -15.45 1.21 9.79
N GLN A 177 -16.10 1.58 10.89
CA GLN A 177 -15.57 2.45 11.95
C GLN A 177 -15.34 1.75 13.28
N SER A 178 -15.56 0.43 13.42
CA SER A 178 -15.14 -0.27 14.64
C SER A 178 -13.63 -0.50 14.63
N SER A 179 -12.85 0.58 14.75
CA SER A 179 -11.42 0.48 15.08
C SER A 179 -11.23 0.24 16.58
N ALA A 180 -11.97 -0.71 17.15
CA ALA A 180 -11.47 -1.34 18.36
C ALA A 180 -10.26 -2.16 17.89
N LEU A 181 -9.05 -1.63 18.15
CA LEU A 181 -7.79 -2.31 17.86
C LEU A 181 -7.71 -3.69 18.54
N VAL A 182 -8.52 -3.88 19.59
CA VAL A 182 -8.71 -5.12 20.33
C VAL A 182 -10.19 -5.20 20.70
N THR A 183 -10.87 -6.28 20.33
CA THR A 183 -12.26 -6.51 20.78
C THR A 183 -12.29 -6.92 22.25
N GLU A 184 -13.44 -6.81 22.91
CA GLU A 184 -13.60 -7.33 24.28
C GLU A 184 -13.24 -8.82 24.35
N ASP A 185 -13.64 -9.60 23.34
CA ASP A 185 -13.31 -11.02 23.23
C ASP A 185 -11.80 -11.26 23.09
N GLU A 186 -11.08 -10.42 22.35
CA GLU A 186 -9.62 -10.48 22.28
C GLU A 186 -8.96 -10.09 23.61
N ILE A 187 -9.49 -9.11 24.35
CA ILE A 187 -9.00 -8.78 25.70
C ILE A 187 -9.23 -9.95 26.66
N LYS A 188 -10.42 -10.57 26.65
CA LYS A 188 -10.72 -11.77 27.45
C LYS A 188 -9.75 -12.91 27.12
N SER A 189 -9.51 -13.15 25.83
CA SER A 189 -8.57 -14.18 25.36
C SER A 189 -7.13 -13.94 25.82
N LEU A 190 -6.67 -12.68 25.80
CA LEU A 190 -5.33 -12.30 26.28
C LEU A 190 -5.19 -12.48 27.80
N VAL A 191 -6.24 -12.15 28.57
CA VAL A 191 -6.26 -12.32 30.03
C VAL A 191 -6.25 -13.80 30.42
N GLU A 192 -7.02 -14.64 29.72
CA GLU A 192 -7.01 -16.09 29.89
C GLU A 192 -5.64 -16.71 29.57
N ALA A 193 -5.03 -16.30 28.45
CA ALA A 193 -3.68 -16.73 28.09
C ALA A 193 -2.62 -16.30 29.13
N GLY A 194 -2.74 -15.09 29.67
CA GLY A 194 -1.88 -14.58 30.74
C GLY A 194 -2.04 -15.35 32.05
N GLN A 195 -3.25 -15.82 32.37
CA GLN A 195 -3.50 -16.65 33.55
C GLN A 195 -2.94 -18.07 33.38
N ALA A 196 -3.09 -18.66 32.19
CA ALA A 196 -2.52 -19.97 31.88
C ALA A 196 -0.98 -19.98 31.93
N GLN A 197 -0.34 -18.84 31.62
CA GLN A 197 1.12 -18.65 31.72
C GLN A 197 1.59 -18.20 33.11
N GLY A 198 0.68 -18.03 34.07
CA GLY A 198 1.00 -17.59 35.43
C GLY A 198 1.44 -16.12 35.55
N VAL A 199 1.27 -15.33 34.48
CA VAL A 199 1.59 -13.90 34.43
C VAL A 199 0.47 -13.07 35.06
N VAL A 200 -0.77 -13.52 34.92
CA VAL A 200 -1.97 -12.90 35.50
C VAL A 200 -2.51 -13.78 36.62
N GLN A 201 -2.72 -13.20 37.80
CA GLN A 201 -3.28 -13.95 38.92
C GLN A 201 -4.78 -14.16 38.75
N GLU A 202 -5.31 -15.24 39.32
CA GLU A 202 -6.74 -15.57 39.27
C GLU A 202 -7.62 -14.43 39.84
N ARG A 203 -7.11 -13.70 40.84
CA ARG A 203 -7.77 -12.52 41.40
C ARG A 203 -7.87 -11.37 40.40
N GLU A 204 -6.83 -11.16 39.60
CA GLU A 204 -6.77 -10.09 38.58
C GLU A 204 -7.70 -10.41 37.40
N GLN A 205 -7.75 -11.68 36.96
CA GLN A 205 -8.72 -12.14 35.97
C GLN A 205 -10.16 -11.89 36.42
N ARG A 206 -10.51 -12.26 37.65
CA ARG A 206 -11.86 -12.03 38.22
C ARG A 206 -12.20 -10.54 38.32
N MET A 207 -11.21 -9.70 38.65
CA MET A 207 -11.39 -8.25 38.71
C MET A 207 -11.70 -7.69 37.31
N ILE A 208 -10.92 -8.09 36.30
CA ILE A 208 -11.14 -7.66 34.91
C ILE A 208 -12.51 -8.13 34.39
N ALA A 209 -12.89 -9.39 34.65
CA ALA A 209 -14.21 -9.92 34.29
C ALA A 209 -15.37 -9.16 34.97
N SER A 210 -15.17 -8.74 36.23
CA SER A 210 -16.15 -7.93 36.96
C SER A 210 -16.30 -6.52 36.38
N ILE A 211 -15.20 -5.92 35.91
CA ILE A 211 -15.23 -4.60 35.24
C ILE A 211 -16.05 -4.67 33.95
N PHE A 212 -15.88 -5.71 33.13
CA PHE A 212 -16.70 -5.94 31.93
C PHE A 212 -18.19 -6.10 32.27
N ALA A 213 -18.51 -6.89 33.30
CA ALA A 213 -19.89 -7.09 33.75
C ALA A 213 -20.56 -5.82 34.29
N ILE A 214 -19.78 -4.86 34.81
CA ILE A 214 -20.27 -3.54 35.24
C ILE A 214 -20.51 -2.63 34.02
N ALA A 215 -19.64 -2.69 33.01
CA ALA A 215 -19.77 -1.89 31.80
C ALA A 215 -20.97 -2.32 30.91
N GLU A 216 -21.40 -3.58 30.99
CA GLU A 216 -22.60 -4.09 30.30
C GLU A 216 -23.92 -3.76 31.02
N LYS A 217 -23.87 -3.27 32.26
CA LYS A 217 -25.06 -2.81 32.98
C LYS A 217 -25.36 -1.35 32.60
N PRO A 218 -26.61 -1.02 32.20
CA PRO A 218 -26.99 0.34 31.83
C PRO A 218 -26.88 1.34 32.99
#